data_AF-K9PWW4-F1
#
_entry.id   AF-K9PWW4-F1
#
_cell.length_a   1.000
_cell.length_b   1.000
_cell.length_c   1.000
_cell.angle_alpha   90.00
_cell.angle_beta   90.00
_cell.angle_gamma   90.00
#
_symmetry.space_group_name_H-M   'P 1'
#
loop_
_entity.id
_entity.type
_entity.pdbx_description
1 polymer ?
#
loop_
_entity_poly.entity_id
_entity_poly.type
_entity_poly.pdbx_seq_one_letter_code
_entity_poly.pdbx_strand_id
1 'polypeptide(L)'
;MSSDNLRIPDEIAQEVLDLASRYYEDYKDSYSAADLVEIGGQVSIPAELIQKAIAEIEQQKRQEQLAKKKKATQQQLYKRIGIGAVVISGLWAIFTFNHLNSAKSNVKAALAQVENQQQRRTELIPDLVNITKTFANQEERILTQLISARESYLVAQTPTEKSQAIAAVNNAISEFTQFSAQNPELANNQLFINLQYELAGTANRLAVERKRYNEAIQDYEQVTQSFPNVLIAKVAGFNAAEFSTNNQ
;
A
#
# COMPACT_ATOMS: atom_id res chain seq x y z
N MET A 1 23.36 -68.50 55.22
CA MET A 1 22.04 -68.33 55.87
C MET A 1 21.09 -67.94 54.76
N SER A 2 20.03 -68.74 54.58
CA SER A 2 19.17 -68.76 53.39
C SER A 2 18.56 -67.39 53.08
N SER A 3 18.71 -66.95 51.82
CA SER A 3 17.90 -65.88 51.25
C SER A 3 16.47 -66.39 51.13
N ASP A 4 15.67 -66.06 52.14
CA ASP A 4 14.26 -66.41 52.20
C ASP A 4 13.56 -65.72 51.04
N ASN A 5 13.11 -66.51 50.06
CA ASN A 5 12.55 -66.01 48.81
C ASN A 5 11.09 -65.61 49.07
N LEU A 6 10.88 -64.54 49.82
CA LEU A 6 9.56 -63.99 50.12
C LEU A 6 8.90 -63.52 48.81
N ARG A 7 8.02 -64.35 48.26
CA ARG A 7 7.15 -63.96 47.15
C ARG A 7 6.18 -62.88 47.65
N ILE A 8 6.34 -61.69 47.09
CA ILE A 8 5.42 -60.58 47.30
C ILE A 8 4.06 -60.98 46.69
N PRO A 9 2.94 -60.92 47.43
CA PRO A 9 1.61 -61.16 46.88
C PRO A 9 1.31 -60.24 45.69
N ASP A 10 0.70 -60.77 44.63
CA ASP A 10 0.40 -60.01 43.40
C ASP A 10 -0.46 -58.76 43.68
N GLU A 11 -1.30 -58.80 44.72
CA GLU A 11 -2.16 -57.69 45.17
C GLU A 11 -1.38 -56.43 45.57
N ILE A 12 -0.16 -56.58 46.12
CA ILE A 12 0.65 -55.44 46.59
C ILE A 12 1.86 -55.15 45.70
N ALA A 13 2.16 -56.02 44.73
CA ALA A 13 3.34 -55.90 43.86
C ALA A 13 3.34 -54.58 43.06
N GLN A 14 2.17 -54.16 42.57
CA GLN A 14 2.03 -52.95 41.77
C GLN A 14 2.15 -51.68 42.62
N GLU A 15 1.63 -51.70 43.84
CA GLU A 15 1.72 -50.59 44.81
C GLU A 15 3.16 -50.39 45.30
N VAL A 16 3.88 -51.48 45.55
CA VAL A 16 5.31 -51.44 45.90
C VAL A 16 6.15 -50.87 44.78
N LEU A 17 5.87 -51.22 43.51
CA LEU A 17 6.58 -50.67 42.36
C LEU A 17 6.29 -49.18 42.16
N ASP A 18 5.05 -48.72 42.37
CA ASP A 18 4.70 -47.31 42.27
C ASP A 18 5.35 -46.48 43.38
N LEU A 19 5.32 -46.99 44.62
CA LEU A 19 5.97 -46.35 45.76
C LEU A 19 7.50 -46.34 45.62
N ALA A 20 8.11 -47.44 45.18
CA ALA A 20 9.53 -47.52 44.89
C ALA A 20 9.93 -46.56 43.76
N SER A 21 9.08 -46.38 42.75
CA SER A 21 9.31 -45.41 41.68
C SER A 21 9.27 -43.97 42.20
N ARG A 22 8.36 -43.64 43.12
CA ARG A 22 8.32 -42.34 43.80
C ARG A 22 9.55 -42.12 44.70
N TYR A 23 9.94 -43.12 45.49
CA TYR A 23 11.16 -43.05 46.29
C TYR A 23 12.40 -42.93 45.41
N TYR A 24 12.42 -43.59 44.26
CA TYR A 24 13.51 -43.47 43.29
C TYR A 24 13.56 -42.09 42.64
N GLU A 25 12.41 -41.46 42.35
CA GLU A 25 12.35 -40.06 41.90
C GLU A 25 12.84 -39.07 42.98
N ASP A 26 12.48 -39.29 44.25
CA ASP A 26 12.91 -38.45 45.38
C ASP A 26 14.41 -38.63 45.72
N TYR A 27 14.90 -39.86 45.59
CA TYR A 27 16.32 -40.23 45.73
C TYR A 27 17.20 -39.62 44.64
N LYS A 28 16.67 -39.42 43.43
CA LYS A 28 17.39 -38.86 42.28
C LYS A 28 17.91 -37.44 42.54
N ASP A 29 17.29 -36.72 43.48
CA ASP A 29 17.57 -35.30 43.74
C ASP A 29 18.28 -35.00 45.08
N SER A 30 18.73 -35.99 45.85
CA SER A 30 19.30 -35.69 47.18
C SER A 30 20.42 -36.63 47.66
N TYR A 31 21.64 -36.42 47.14
CA TYR A 31 22.84 -36.66 47.96
C TYR A 31 23.32 -35.31 48.50
N SER A 32 23.41 -35.18 49.82
CA SER A 32 24.04 -33.99 50.40
C SER A 32 25.56 -34.07 50.23
N ALA A 33 26.23 -32.92 50.29
CA ALA A 33 27.69 -32.88 50.29
C ALA A 33 28.30 -33.72 51.43
N ALA A 34 27.58 -33.91 52.55
CA ALA A 34 28.00 -34.75 53.66
C ALA A 34 27.91 -36.25 53.32
N ASP A 35 26.82 -36.69 52.70
CA ASP A 35 26.61 -38.11 52.31
C ASP A 35 27.67 -38.57 51.28
N LEU A 36 28.06 -37.68 50.36
CA LEU A 36 29.10 -37.98 49.36
C LEU A 36 30.49 -38.09 49.97
N VAL A 37 30.79 -37.29 51.00
CA VAL A 37 32.06 -37.36 51.74
C VAL A 37 32.14 -38.64 52.57
N GLU A 38 31.03 -39.05 53.19
CA GLU A 38 30.92 -40.30 53.95
C GLU A 38 31.12 -41.54 53.07
N ILE A 39 30.43 -41.60 51.92
CA ILE A 39 30.56 -42.70 50.95
C ILE A 39 31.97 -42.75 50.34
N GLY A 40 32.57 -41.60 50.02
CA GLY A 40 33.93 -41.53 49.50
C GLY A 40 34.99 -41.98 50.51
N GLY A 41 34.76 -41.74 51.81
CA GLY A 41 35.61 -42.24 52.89
C GLY A 41 35.68 -43.77 52.97
N GLN A 42 34.60 -44.48 52.63
CA GLN A 42 34.56 -45.95 52.58
C GLN A 42 35.45 -46.54 51.46
N VAL A 43 35.76 -45.74 50.44
CA VAL A 43 36.64 -46.12 49.31
C VAL A 43 38.00 -45.39 49.37
N SER A 44 38.35 -44.82 50.53
CA SER A 44 39.61 -44.08 50.80
C SER A 44 39.83 -42.82 49.93
N ILE A 45 38.76 -42.13 49.51
CA ILE A 45 38.85 -40.84 48.82
C ILE A 45 38.87 -39.70 49.87
N PRO A 46 39.89 -38.81 49.88
CA PRO A 46 39.94 -37.67 50.78
C PRO A 46 38.76 -36.70 50.63
N ALA A 47 38.19 -36.24 51.75
CA ALA A 47 37.04 -35.32 51.79
C ALA A 47 37.27 -34.01 51.01
N GLU A 48 38.50 -33.49 51.02
CA GLU A 48 38.88 -32.27 50.28
C GLU A 48 38.69 -32.41 48.77
N LEU A 49 38.99 -33.58 48.21
CA LEU A 49 38.82 -33.83 46.77
C LEU A 49 37.34 -33.92 46.38
N ILE A 50 36.50 -34.43 47.27
CA ILE A 50 35.04 -34.54 47.06
C ILE A 50 34.41 -33.15 47.06
N GLN A 51 34.78 -32.28 48.02
CA GLN A 51 34.29 -30.89 48.06
C GLN A 51 34.73 -30.09 46.83
N LYS A 52 36.00 -30.25 46.40
CA LYS A 52 36.50 -29.60 45.18
C LYS A 52 35.75 -30.08 43.94
N ALA A 53 35.48 -31.38 43.82
CA ALA A 53 34.71 -31.96 42.72
C ALA A 53 33.26 -31.45 42.68
N ILE A 54 32.60 -31.34 43.84
CA ILE A 54 31.24 -30.78 43.95
C ILE A 54 31.23 -29.32 43.46
N ALA A 55 32.18 -28.49 43.93
CA ALA A 55 32.27 -27.09 43.54
C ALA A 55 32.51 -26.92 42.03
N GLU A 56 33.38 -27.74 41.43
CA GLU A 56 33.69 -27.71 40.00
C GLU A 56 32.48 -28.16 39.15
N ILE A 57 31.80 -29.25 39.53
CA ILE A 57 30.60 -29.74 38.84
C ILE A 57 29.45 -28.74 38.93
N GLU A 58 29.25 -28.12 40.09
CA GLU A 58 28.20 -27.11 40.27
C GLU A 58 28.49 -25.85 39.45
N GLN A 59 29.76 -25.42 39.38
CA GLN A 59 30.18 -24.31 38.52
C GLN A 59 29.97 -24.65 37.04
N GLN A 60 30.32 -25.86 36.61
CA GLN A 60 30.07 -26.33 35.25
C GLN A 60 28.57 -26.35 34.93
N LYS A 61 27.74 -26.93 35.81
CA LYS A 61 26.27 -26.93 35.66
C LYS A 61 25.71 -25.51 35.62
N ARG A 62 26.21 -24.59 36.45
CA ARG A 62 25.82 -23.16 36.42
C ARG A 62 26.19 -22.53 35.09
N GLN A 63 27.39 -22.76 34.56
CA GLN A 63 27.80 -22.25 33.25
C GLN A 63 26.95 -22.82 32.11
N GLU A 64 26.66 -24.12 32.13
CA GLU A 64 25.77 -24.78 31.18
C GLU A 64 24.34 -24.24 31.25
N GLN A 65 23.81 -24.03 32.46
CA GLN A 65 22.49 -23.44 32.68
C GLN A 65 22.45 -21.99 32.19
N LEU A 66 23.49 -21.19 32.46
CA LEU A 66 23.60 -19.82 31.96
C LEU A 66 23.68 -19.80 30.42
N ALA A 67 24.44 -20.72 29.81
CA ALA A 67 24.51 -20.85 28.36
C ALA A 67 23.16 -21.28 27.75
N LYS A 68 22.44 -22.22 28.38
CA LYS A 68 21.08 -22.63 27.98
C LYS A 68 20.10 -21.46 28.10
N LYS A 69 20.12 -20.73 29.22
CA LYS A 69 19.29 -19.52 29.43
C LYS A 69 19.59 -18.46 28.38
N LYS A 70 20.87 -18.14 28.12
CA LYS A 70 21.28 -17.20 27.07
C LYS A 70 20.77 -17.62 25.69
N LYS A 71 20.94 -18.88 25.29
CA LYS A 71 20.41 -19.41 24.02
C LYS A 71 18.89 -19.29 23.93
N ALA A 72 18.16 -19.63 25.00
CA ALA A 72 16.71 -19.50 25.05
C ALA A 72 16.25 -18.04 24.95
N THR A 73 16.87 -17.12 25.70
CA THR A 73 16.58 -15.67 25.62
C THR A 73 16.91 -15.12 24.24
N GLN A 74 18.03 -15.52 23.64
CA GLN A 74 18.42 -15.09 22.29
C GLN A 74 17.43 -15.59 21.23
N GLN A 75 16.97 -16.85 21.32
CA GLN A 75 15.93 -17.38 20.44
C GLN A 75 14.60 -16.62 20.59
N GLN A 76 14.20 -16.28 21.83
CA GLN A 76 13.00 -15.48 22.07
C GLN A 76 13.12 -14.07 21.48
N LEU A 77 14.30 -13.45 21.58
CA LEU A 77 14.57 -12.14 20.97
C LEU A 77 14.40 -12.18 19.45
N TYR A 78 15.01 -13.15 18.75
CA TYR A 78 14.86 -13.30 17.30
C TYR A 78 13.41 -13.54 16.87
N LYS A 79 12.66 -14.35 17.63
CA LYS A 79 11.22 -14.54 17.38
C LYS A 79 10.44 -13.24 17.48
N ARG A 80 10.68 -12.43 18.52
CA ARG A 80 10.03 -11.12 18.70
C ARG A 80 10.41 -10.14 17.59
N ILE A 81 11.68 -10.10 17.19
CA ILE A 81 12.16 -9.27 16.07
C ILE A 81 11.48 -9.71 14.77
N GLY A 82 11.39 -11.02 14.51
CA GLY A 82 10.71 -11.56 13.32
C GLY A 82 9.24 -11.17 13.26
N ILE A 83 8.51 -11.34 14.36
CA ILE A 83 7.09 -10.92 14.45
C ILE A 83 6.96 -9.40 14.24
N GLY A 84 7.81 -8.61 14.89
CA GLY A 84 7.83 -7.15 14.72
C GLY A 84 8.07 -6.73 13.29
N ALA A 85 9.04 -7.35 12.60
CA ALA A 85 9.34 -7.07 11.20
C ALA A 85 8.16 -7.39 10.26
N VAL A 86 7.45 -8.50 10.51
CA VAL A 86 6.25 -8.87 9.75
C VAL A 86 5.13 -7.86 9.96
N VAL A 87 4.88 -7.44 11.21
CA VAL A 87 3.84 -6.44 11.52
C VAL A 87 4.17 -5.09 10.86
N ILE A 88 5.41 -4.63 10.97
CA ILE A 88 5.86 -3.37 10.34
C ILE A 88 5.71 -3.43 8.82
N SER A 89 6.11 -4.54 8.20
CA SER A 89 6.00 -4.73 6.75
C SER A 89 4.54 -4.73 6.29
N GLY A 90 3.64 -5.37 7.06
CA GLY A 90 2.21 -5.37 6.78
C GLY A 90 1.57 -3.97 6.88
N LEU A 91 1.88 -3.23 7.96
CA LEU A 91 1.41 -1.85 8.12
C LEU A 91 1.93 -0.93 7.01
N TRP A 92 3.21 -1.07 6.65
CA TRP A 92 3.81 -0.34 5.54
C TRP A 92 3.12 -0.63 4.20
N ALA A 93 2.81 -1.91 3.92
CA ALA A 93 2.11 -2.30 2.70
C ALA A 93 0.71 -1.69 2.62
N ILE A 94 -0.06 -1.71 3.73
CA ILE A 94 -1.41 -1.10 3.80
C ILE A 94 -1.33 0.41 3.56
N PHE A 95 -0.41 1.10 4.22
CA PHE A 95 -0.23 2.55 4.06
C PHE A 95 0.13 2.91 2.61
N THR A 96 1.08 2.17 2.03
CA THR A 96 1.54 2.35 0.65
C THR A 96 0.42 2.12 -0.36
N PHE A 97 -0.37 1.05 -0.19
CA PHE A 97 -1.51 0.76 -1.04
C PHE A 97 -2.55 1.88 -1.03
N ASN A 98 -2.90 2.37 0.16
CA ASN A 98 -3.84 3.49 0.30
C ASN A 98 -3.30 4.78 -0.33
N HIS A 99 -2.00 5.04 -0.19
CA HIS A 99 -1.36 6.21 -0.79
C HIS A 99 -1.38 6.14 -2.32
N LEU A 100 -1.03 4.99 -2.92
CA LEU A 100 -1.12 4.76 -4.37
C LEU A 100 -2.56 4.92 -4.89
N ASN A 101 -3.54 4.36 -4.17
CA ASN A 101 -4.94 4.49 -4.55
C ASN A 101 -5.43 5.94 -4.47
N SER A 102 -4.98 6.70 -3.46
CA SER A 102 -5.26 8.13 -3.35
C SER A 102 -4.67 8.91 -4.52
N ALA A 103 -3.41 8.65 -4.89
CA ALA A 103 -2.76 9.31 -6.02
C ALA A 103 -3.51 9.03 -7.32
N LYS A 104 -3.91 7.77 -7.55
CA LYS A 104 -4.74 7.37 -8.70
C LYS A 104 -6.11 8.07 -8.72
N SER A 105 -6.74 8.20 -7.56
CA SER A 105 -8.02 8.92 -7.42
C SER A 105 -7.87 10.41 -7.74
N ASN A 106 -6.76 11.04 -7.31
CA ASN A 106 -6.48 12.44 -7.60
C ASN A 106 -6.34 12.70 -9.10
N VAL A 107 -5.67 11.80 -9.84
CA VAL A 107 -5.57 11.89 -11.31
C VAL A 107 -6.96 11.86 -11.95
N LYS A 108 -7.83 10.92 -11.53
CA LYS A 108 -9.20 10.84 -12.05
C LYS A 108 -10.03 12.08 -11.73
N ALA A 109 -9.89 12.61 -10.52
CA ALA A 109 -10.58 13.82 -10.12
C ALA A 109 -10.14 15.03 -10.95
N ALA A 110 -8.84 15.18 -11.20
CA ALA A 110 -8.30 16.24 -12.05
C ALA A 110 -8.75 16.08 -13.51
N LEU A 111 -8.78 14.86 -14.05
CA LEU A 111 -9.32 14.59 -15.38
C LEU A 111 -10.79 15.00 -15.49
N ALA A 112 -11.61 14.68 -14.49
CA ALA A 112 -13.02 15.08 -14.47
C ALA A 112 -13.19 16.61 -14.51
N GLN A 113 -12.29 17.38 -13.88
CA GLN A 113 -12.32 18.84 -13.99
C GLN A 113 -12.00 19.33 -15.40
N VAL A 114 -11.03 18.70 -16.07
CA VAL A 114 -10.69 18.98 -17.47
C VAL A 114 -11.90 18.67 -18.37
N GLU A 115 -12.59 17.56 -18.16
CA GLU A 115 -13.81 17.19 -18.88
C GLU A 115 -14.94 18.20 -18.65
N ASN A 116 -15.16 18.65 -17.41
CA ASN A 116 -16.18 19.66 -17.09
C ASN A 116 -15.96 20.98 -17.84
N GLN A 117 -14.72 21.46 -17.93
CA GLN A 117 -14.43 22.70 -18.67
C GLN A 117 -14.62 22.52 -20.18
N GLN A 118 -14.31 21.33 -20.71
CA GLN A 118 -14.56 21.02 -22.13
C GLN A 118 -16.06 20.94 -22.42
N GLN A 119 -16.84 20.31 -21.54
CA GLN A 119 -18.30 20.28 -21.63
C GLN A 119 -18.88 21.70 -21.60
N ARG A 120 -18.45 22.54 -20.65
CA ARG A 120 -18.92 23.94 -20.55
C ARG A 120 -18.64 24.71 -21.85
N ARG A 121 -17.49 24.49 -22.47
CA ARG A 121 -17.13 25.13 -23.74
C ARG A 121 -18.07 24.68 -24.88
N THR A 122 -18.46 23.41 -24.93
CA THR A 122 -19.45 22.90 -25.88
C THR A 122 -20.86 23.46 -25.61
N GLU A 123 -21.22 23.64 -24.34
CA GLU A 123 -22.52 24.23 -23.94
C GLU A 123 -22.70 25.68 -24.39
N LEU A 124 -21.63 26.40 -24.72
CA LEU A 124 -21.67 27.76 -25.27
C LEU A 124 -21.90 27.80 -26.80
N ILE A 125 -21.80 26.66 -27.49
CA ILE A 125 -21.99 26.61 -28.96
C ILE A 125 -23.39 27.08 -29.41
N PRO A 126 -24.51 26.72 -28.74
CA PRO A 126 -25.82 27.25 -29.08
C PRO A 126 -25.87 28.78 -29.09
N ASP A 127 -25.17 29.44 -28.17
CA ASP A 127 -25.09 30.90 -28.13
C ASP A 127 -24.29 31.45 -29.31
N LEU A 128 -23.19 30.79 -29.70
CA LEU A 128 -22.44 31.12 -30.92
C LEU A 128 -23.33 30.98 -32.17
N VAL A 129 -24.12 29.91 -32.25
CA VAL A 129 -25.06 29.67 -33.35
C VAL A 129 -26.13 30.77 -33.41
N ASN A 130 -26.70 31.15 -32.26
CA ASN A 130 -27.71 32.20 -32.20
C ASN A 130 -27.15 33.55 -32.66
N ILE A 131 -25.96 33.94 -32.18
CA ILE A 131 -25.29 35.17 -32.60
C ILE A 131 -24.98 35.15 -34.10
N THR A 132 -24.45 34.03 -34.62
CA THR A 132 -24.17 33.88 -36.05
C THR A 132 -25.45 34.02 -36.88
N LYS A 133 -26.57 33.42 -36.45
CA LYS A 133 -27.87 33.59 -37.13
C LYS A 133 -28.36 35.03 -37.15
N THR A 134 -28.10 35.81 -36.10
CA THR A 134 -28.54 37.20 -36.01
C THR A 134 -27.69 38.15 -36.85
N PHE A 135 -26.37 37.99 -36.84
CA PHE A 135 -25.43 38.97 -37.44
C PHE A 135 -24.80 38.50 -38.75
N ALA A 136 -24.91 37.22 -39.08
CA ALA A 136 -24.21 36.56 -40.16
C ALA A 136 -25.07 35.45 -40.79
N ASN A 137 -26.35 35.75 -41.05
CA ASN A 137 -27.32 34.77 -41.55
C ASN A 137 -26.95 34.12 -42.91
N GLN A 138 -26.05 34.74 -43.69
CA GLN A 138 -25.55 34.20 -44.96
C GLN A 138 -24.34 33.25 -44.78
N GLU A 139 -23.81 33.10 -43.56
CA GLU A 139 -22.59 32.33 -43.27
C GLU A 139 -22.91 30.89 -42.88
N GLU A 140 -23.53 30.18 -43.82
CA GLU A 140 -23.97 28.78 -43.64
C GLU A 140 -22.82 27.85 -43.25
N ARG A 141 -21.61 28.12 -43.75
CA ARG A 141 -20.42 27.32 -43.46
C ARG A 141 -20.10 27.31 -41.96
N ILE A 142 -20.08 28.49 -41.33
CA ILE A 142 -19.78 28.65 -39.90
C ILE A 142 -20.89 28.04 -39.04
N LEU A 143 -22.15 28.27 -39.41
CA LEU A 143 -23.30 27.68 -38.74
C LEU A 143 -23.23 26.15 -38.76
N THR A 144 -22.96 25.56 -39.93
CA THR A 144 -22.87 24.11 -40.11
C THR A 144 -21.74 23.52 -39.28
N GLN A 145 -20.57 24.18 -39.25
CA GLN A 145 -19.44 23.73 -38.44
C GLN A 145 -19.74 23.74 -36.94
N LEU A 146 -20.35 24.82 -36.43
CA LEU A 146 -20.74 24.92 -35.02
C LEU A 146 -21.76 23.83 -34.65
N ILE A 147 -22.79 23.65 -35.46
CA ILE A 147 -23.83 22.64 -35.23
C ILE A 147 -23.23 21.23 -35.27
N SER A 148 -22.47 20.91 -36.32
CA SER A 148 -21.85 19.59 -36.50
C SER A 148 -20.85 19.27 -35.39
N ALA A 149 -20.04 20.24 -34.97
CA ALA A 149 -19.11 20.07 -33.85
C ALA A 149 -19.86 19.74 -32.54
N ARG A 150 -20.94 20.47 -32.24
CA ARG A 150 -21.79 20.17 -31.08
C ARG A 150 -22.41 18.78 -31.17
N GLU A 151 -22.98 18.44 -32.32
CA GLU A 151 -23.58 17.12 -32.54
C GLU A 151 -22.56 16.00 -32.35
N SER A 152 -21.35 16.14 -32.92
CA SER A 152 -20.26 15.17 -32.74
C SER A 152 -19.92 14.93 -31.25
N TYR A 153 -19.99 15.99 -30.44
CA TYR A 153 -19.73 15.89 -29.00
C TYR A 153 -20.88 15.19 -28.26
N LEU A 154 -22.13 15.44 -28.65
CA LEU A 154 -23.30 14.83 -28.02
C LEU A 154 -23.41 13.33 -28.31
N VAL A 155 -22.94 12.88 -29.47
CA VAL A 155 -22.98 11.45 -29.86
C VAL A 155 -21.75 10.66 -29.42
N ALA A 156 -20.67 11.33 -29.01
CA ALA A 156 -19.43 10.68 -28.59
C ALA A 156 -19.59 9.92 -27.27
N GLN A 157 -19.35 8.61 -27.29
CA GLN A 157 -19.49 7.73 -26.12
C GLN A 157 -18.14 7.25 -25.59
N THR A 158 -17.19 6.99 -26.49
CA THR A 158 -15.86 6.51 -26.09
C THR A 158 -14.91 7.67 -25.77
N PRO A 159 -13.86 7.45 -24.94
CA PRO A 159 -12.84 8.48 -24.68
C PRO A 159 -12.19 9.02 -25.97
N THR A 160 -11.95 8.14 -26.94
CA THR A 160 -11.38 8.50 -28.24
C THR A 160 -12.33 9.39 -29.05
N GLU A 161 -13.61 9.01 -29.14
CA GLU A 161 -14.63 9.83 -29.80
C GLU A 161 -14.78 11.19 -29.12
N LYS A 162 -14.78 11.23 -27.79
CA LYS A 162 -14.87 12.48 -27.02
C LYS A 162 -13.68 13.39 -27.32
N SER A 163 -12.47 12.84 -27.37
CA SER A 163 -11.27 13.61 -27.71
C SER A 163 -11.37 14.21 -29.12
N GLN A 164 -11.79 13.41 -30.11
CA GLN A 164 -11.99 13.88 -31.49
C GLN A 164 -13.08 14.95 -31.58
N ALA A 165 -14.22 14.74 -30.91
CA ALA A 165 -15.31 15.70 -30.90
C ALA A 165 -14.93 17.02 -30.22
N ILE A 166 -14.16 16.96 -29.12
CA ILE A 166 -13.59 18.16 -28.47
C ILE A 166 -12.68 18.92 -29.43
N ALA A 167 -11.83 18.21 -30.20
CA ALA A 167 -10.99 18.84 -31.20
C ALA A 167 -11.84 19.57 -32.27
N ALA A 168 -12.93 18.95 -32.73
CA ALA A 168 -13.87 19.57 -33.65
C ALA A 168 -14.53 20.83 -33.05
N VAL A 169 -14.95 20.78 -31.78
CA VAL A 169 -15.48 21.95 -31.04
C VAL A 169 -14.47 23.09 -30.98
N ASN A 170 -13.22 22.78 -30.63
CA ASN A 170 -12.16 23.80 -30.55
C ASN A 170 -11.90 24.44 -31.93
N ASN A 171 -11.89 23.64 -32.99
CA ASN A 171 -11.71 24.12 -34.35
C ASN A 171 -12.87 25.03 -34.78
N ALA A 172 -14.12 24.60 -34.56
CA ALA A 172 -15.30 25.39 -34.90
C ALA A 172 -15.32 26.76 -34.16
N ILE A 173 -14.93 26.78 -32.88
CA ILE A 173 -14.81 28.03 -32.11
C ILE A 173 -13.68 28.92 -32.66
N SER A 174 -12.55 28.33 -33.05
CA SER A 174 -11.45 29.07 -33.67
C SER A 174 -11.87 29.70 -35.00
N GLU A 175 -12.55 28.94 -35.85
CA GLU A 175 -13.07 29.43 -37.13
C GLU A 175 -14.12 30.54 -36.94
N PHE A 176 -15.05 30.38 -35.99
CA PHE A 176 -15.98 31.43 -35.63
C PHE A 176 -15.27 32.69 -35.12
N THR A 177 -14.21 32.54 -34.33
CA THR A 177 -13.42 33.68 -33.84
C THR A 177 -12.74 34.43 -35.00
N GLN A 178 -12.16 33.71 -35.96
CA GLN A 178 -11.57 34.32 -37.16
C GLN A 178 -12.61 35.02 -38.02
N PHE A 179 -13.77 34.39 -38.22
CA PHE A 179 -14.91 34.98 -38.90
C PHE A 179 -15.37 36.28 -38.22
N SER A 180 -15.53 36.27 -36.89
CA SER A 180 -15.96 37.44 -36.13
C SER A 180 -15.00 38.62 -36.25
N ALA A 181 -13.69 38.37 -36.35
CA ALA A 181 -12.68 39.41 -36.53
C ALA A 181 -12.81 40.13 -37.89
N GLN A 182 -13.41 39.49 -38.89
CA GLN A 182 -13.65 40.06 -40.22
C GLN A 182 -14.98 40.81 -40.32
N ASN A 183 -15.82 40.77 -39.28
CA ASN A 183 -17.17 41.32 -39.27
C ASN A 183 -17.32 42.38 -38.16
N PRO A 184 -17.07 43.68 -38.47
CA PRO A 184 -17.03 44.74 -37.44
C PRO A 184 -18.33 44.93 -36.66
N GLU A 185 -19.50 44.72 -37.27
CA GLU A 185 -20.78 44.83 -36.57
C GLU A 185 -20.94 43.75 -35.50
N LEU A 186 -20.52 42.52 -35.81
CA LEU A 186 -20.50 41.42 -34.85
C LEU A 186 -19.46 41.66 -33.75
N ALA A 187 -18.25 42.11 -34.13
CA ALA A 187 -17.15 42.34 -33.21
C ALA A 187 -17.48 43.39 -32.12
N ASN A 188 -18.29 44.40 -32.47
CA ASN A 188 -18.69 45.46 -31.55
C ASN A 188 -19.99 45.15 -30.78
N ASN A 189 -20.62 44.00 -31.03
CA ASN A 189 -21.86 43.65 -30.36
C ASN A 189 -21.62 43.20 -28.92
N GLN A 190 -22.37 43.78 -27.97
CA GLN A 190 -22.21 43.46 -26.54
C GLN A 190 -22.45 41.98 -26.21
N LEU A 191 -23.39 41.31 -26.88
CA LEU A 191 -23.66 39.89 -26.67
C LEU A 191 -22.46 39.02 -27.09
N PHE A 192 -21.84 39.35 -28.23
CA PHE A 192 -20.63 38.68 -28.70
C PHE A 192 -19.44 38.93 -27.76
N ILE A 193 -19.22 40.19 -27.35
CA ILE A 193 -18.17 40.55 -26.39
C ILE A 193 -18.32 39.75 -25.09
N ASN A 194 -19.55 39.65 -24.55
CA ASN A 194 -19.82 38.87 -23.35
C ASN A 194 -19.50 37.37 -23.55
N LEU A 195 -19.89 36.80 -24.69
CA LEU A 195 -19.62 35.40 -25.01
C LEU A 195 -18.12 35.12 -25.18
N GLN A 196 -17.38 36.05 -25.78
CA GLN A 196 -15.92 35.97 -25.87
C GLN A 196 -15.27 35.97 -24.47
N TYR A 197 -15.79 36.76 -23.53
CA TYR A 197 -15.32 36.71 -22.14
C TYR A 197 -15.63 35.36 -21.47
N GLU A 198 -16.79 34.75 -21.72
CA GLU A 198 -17.11 33.41 -21.20
C GLU A 198 -16.22 32.32 -21.80
N LEU A 199 -15.99 32.36 -23.12
CA LEU A 199 -15.10 31.43 -23.82
C LEU A 199 -13.65 31.58 -23.34
N ALA A 200 -13.15 32.80 -23.23
CA ALA A 200 -11.81 33.07 -22.71
C ALA A 200 -11.66 32.63 -21.25
N GLY A 201 -12.68 32.90 -20.42
CA GLY A 201 -12.73 32.44 -19.04
C GLY A 201 -12.69 30.91 -18.93
N THR A 202 -13.44 30.21 -19.78
CA THR A 202 -13.45 28.74 -19.85
C THR A 202 -12.11 28.20 -20.35
N ALA A 203 -11.51 28.82 -21.35
CA ALA A 203 -10.18 28.43 -21.88
C ALA A 203 -9.08 28.60 -20.82
N ASN A 204 -9.11 29.70 -20.06
CA ASN A 204 -8.16 29.94 -18.97
C ASN A 204 -8.30 28.90 -17.86
N ARG A 205 -9.53 28.57 -17.45
CA ARG A 205 -9.79 27.49 -16.48
C ARG A 205 -9.35 26.14 -17.01
N LEU A 206 -9.64 25.82 -18.26
CA LEU A 206 -9.19 24.58 -18.91
C LEU A 206 -7.66 24.46 -18.91
N ALA A 207 -6.94 25.54 -19.18
CA ALA A 207 -5.47 25.54 -19.13
C ALA A 207 -4.95 25.23 -17.71
N VAL A 208 -5.57 25.82 -16.69
CA VAL A 208 -5.23 25.55 -15.27
C VAL A 208 -5.55 24.11 -14.89
N GLU A 209 -6.73 23.60 -15.25
CA GLU A 209 -7.11 22.21 -14.92
C GLU A 209 -6.27 21.19 -15.69
N ARG A 210 -5.85 21.47 -16.92
CA ARG A 210 -4.88 20.62 -17.65
C ARG A 210 -3.53 20.58 -16.97
N LYS A 211 -3.04 21.73 -16.48
CA LYS A 211 -1.82 21.79 -15.69
C LYS A 211 -1.94 20.93 -14.42
N ARG A 212 -3.04 21.07 -13.66
CA ARG A 212 -3.30 20.27 -12.45
C ARG A 212 -3.41 18.78 -12.74
N TYR A 213 -4.03 18.41 -13.86
CA TYR A 213 -4.10 17.02 -14.30
C TYR A 213 -2.71 16.46 -14.61
N ASN A 214 -1.87 17.21 -15.33
CA ASN A 214 -0.49 16.79 -15.61
C ASN A 214 0.35 16.68 -14.33
N GLU A 215 0.21 17.61 -13.38
CA GLU A 215 0.85 17.54 -12.06
C GLU A 215 0.40 16.30 -11.29
N ALA A 216 -0.90 15.98 -11.28
CA ALA A 216 -1.41 14.77 -10.64
C ALA A 216 -0.88 13.49 -11.29
N ILE A 217 -0.74 13.45 -12.62
CA ILE A 217 -0.12 12.32 -13.33
C ILE A 217 1.33 12.16 -12.89
N GLN A 218 2.10 13.26 -12.86
CA GLN A 218 3.50 13.24 -12.44
C GLN A 218 3.65 12.74 -11.00
N ASP A 219 2.81 13.22 -10.08
CA ASP A 219 2.79 12.77 -8.68
C ASP A 219 2.48 11.27 -8.60
N TYR A 220 1.47 10.80 -9.34
CA TYR A 220 1.12 9.38 -9.41
C TYR A 220 2.28 8.53 -9.96
N GLU A 221 2.93 8.96 -11.03
CA GLU A 221 4.09 8.28 -11.60
C GLU A 221 5.24 8.21 -10.59
N GLN A 222 5.55 9.33 -9.94
CA GLN A 222 6.61 9.41 -8.93
C GLN A 222 6.34 8.46 -7.77
N VAL A 223 5.13 8.48 -7.20
CA VAL A 223 4.77 7.61 -6.08
C VAL A 223 4.80 6.13 -6.50
N THR A 224 4.35 5.82 -7.72
CA THR A 224 4.31 4.44 -8.26
C THR A 224 5.71 3.88 -8.54
N GLN A 225 6.65 4.71 -8.97
CA GLN A 225 8.02 4.28 -9.31
C GLN A 225 9.00 4.37 -8.13
N SER A 226 8.69 5.14 -7.10
CA SER A 226 9.56 5.32 -5.93
C SER A 226 9.79 4.02 -5.15
N PHE A 227 11.02 3.78 -4.68
CA PHE A 227 11.30 2.74 -3.69
C PHE A 227 10.99 3.27 -2.28
N PRO A 228 10.34 2.49 -1.40
CA PRO A 228 9.96 1.08 -1.55
C PRO A 228 8.58 0.83 -2.19
N ASN A 229 7.81 1.87 -2.52
CA ASN A 229 6.43 1.79 -3.02
C ASN A 229 6.27 0.90 -4.28
N VAL A 230 7.27 0.92 -5.17
CA VAL A 230 7.32 0.14 -6.41
C VAL A 230 7.10 -1.37 -6.20
N LEU A 231 7.48 -1.90 -5.03
CA LEU A 231 7.27 -3.32 -4.71
C LEU A 231 5.78 -3.63 -4.56
N ILE A 232 5.06 -2.78 -3.81
CA ILE A 232 3.62 -2.90 -3.62
C ILE A 232 2.88 -2.54 -4.91
N ALA A 233 3.34 -1.49 -5.61
CA ALA A 233 2.75 -1.06 -6.88
C ALA A 233 2.70 -2.19 -7.91
N LYS A 234 3.82 -2.91 -8.11
CA LYS A 234 3.90 -4.05 -9.04
C LYS A 234 2.98 -5.20 -8.65
N VAL A 235 2.93 -5.56 -7.37
CA VAL A 235 2.09 -6.66 -6.88
C VAL A 235 0.60 -6.31 -6.96
N ALA A 236 0.25 -5.05 -6.68
CA ALA A 236 -1.14 -4.58 -6.71
C ALA A 236 -1.60 -4.06 -8.08
N GLY A 237 -0.75 -4.11 -9.12
CA GLY A 237 -1.12 -3.76 -10.49
C GLY A 237 -1.19 -2.25 -10.78
N PHE A 238 -0.55 -1.41 -9.97
CA PHE A 238 -0.40 0.02 -10.26
C PHE A 238 0.68 0.23 -11.32
N ASN A 239 0.30 0.83 -12.46
CA ASN A 239 1.20 1.11 -13.57
C ASN A 239 1.43 2.62 -13.68
N ALA A 240 2.69 3.05 -13.67
CA ALA A 240 3.03 4.47 -13.79
C ALA A 240 2.52 5.08 -15.12
N ALA A 241 2.64 4.33 -16.22
CA ALA A 241 2.23 4.78 -17.54
C ALA A 241 0.70 4.75 -17.80
N GLU A 242 -0.13 4.40 -16.80
CA GLU A 242 -1.59 4.23 -16.97
C GLU A 242 -2.28 5.47 -17.56
N PHE A 243 -1.79 6.67 -17.22
CA PHE A 243 -2.40 7.93 -17.64
C PHE A 243 -1.60 8.68 -18.73
N SER A 244 -0.30 8.41 -18.86
CA SER A 244 0.59 9.13 -19.76
C SER A 244 0.47 8.72 -21.24
N THR A 245 -0.01 7.50 -21.52
CA THR A 245 -0.20 7.03 -22.91
C THR A 245 -1.49 7.53 -23.58
N ASN A 246 -2.41 8.15 -22.83
CA ASN A 246 -3.72 8.59 -23.34
C ASN A 246 -3.80 10.11 -23.63
N ASN A 247 -2.71 10.84 -23.46
CA ASN A 247 -2.67 12.31 -23.55
C ASN A 247 -1.84 12.85 -24.75
N GLN A 248 -1.52 12.02 -25.74
CA GLN A 248 -0.91 12.49 -27.00
C GLN A 248 -1.97 12.74 -28.08
#